data_AF-A0A7V9E5X7-F1
#
_entry.id   AF-A0A7V9E5X7-F1
#
_cell.length_a   1.000
_cell.length_b   1.000
_cell.length_c   1.000
_cell.angle_alpha   90.00
_cell.angle_beta   90.00
_cell.angle_gamma   90.00
#
_symmetry.space_group_name_H-M   'P 1'
#
loop_
_entity.id
_entity.type
_entity.pdbx_description
1 polymer ?
#
loop_
_entity_poly.entity_id
_entity_poly.type
_entity_poly.pdbx_seq_one_letter_code
_entity_poly.pdbx_strand_id
1 'polypeptide(L)' 'QRALGLAERAQRLVDVLDLALADAPGAAVTGHDARARDEALRPLATAVRRALVAAYNA' A
#
# COMPACT_ATOMS: atom_id res chain seq x y z
N GLN A 1 -12.88 -12.86 -15.78
CA GLN A 1 -13.12 -13.18 -14.35
C GLN A 1 -11.86 -13.11 -13.48
N ARG A 2 -10.70 -13.66 -13.91
CA ARG A 2 -9.44 -13.54 -13.14
C ARG A 2 -8.95 -12.10 -12.94
N ALA A 3 -9.09 -11.23 -13.95
CA ALA A 3 -8.69 -9.83 -13.88
C ALA A 3 -9.47 -9.03 -12.82
N LEU A 4 -10.80 -9.20 -12.74
CA LEU A 4 -11.64 -8.56 -11.70
C LEU A 4 -11.25 -9.00 -10.29
N GLY A 5 -11.04 -10.30 -10.07
CA GLY A 5 -10.60 -10.81 -8.77
C GLY A 5 -9.19 -10.35 -8.36
N LEU A 6 -8.31 -10.07 -9.32
CA LEU A 6 -7.00 -9.48 -9.07
C LEU A 6 -7.11 -7.99 -8.71
N ALA A 7 -7.94 -7.24 -9.43
CA ALA A 7 -8.19 -5.83 -9.16
C ALA A 7 -8.79 -5.61 -7.76
N GLU A 8 -9.78 -6.42 -7.35
CA GLU A 8 -10.36 -6.36 -6.01
C GLU A 8 -9.36 -6.69 -4.88
N ARG A 9 -8.40 -7.58 -5.15
CA ARG A 9 -7.32 -7.88 -4.18
C ARG A 9 -6.30 -6.75 -4.11
N ALA A 10 -5.96 -6.17 -5.26
CA ALA A 10 -5.04 -5.03 -5.31
C ALA A 10 -5.65 -3.79 -4.63
N GLN A 11 -6.95 -3.53 -4.81
CA GLN A 11 -7.65 -2.43 -4.13
C GLN A 11 -7.63 -2.62 -2.61
N ARG A 12 -7.90 -3.83 -2.10
CA ARG A 12 -7.79 -4.11 -0.66
C ARG A 12 -6.38 -3.88 -0.10
N LEU A 13 -5.34 -4.13 -0.89
CA LEU A 13 -3.96 -3.83 -0.48
C LEU A 13 -3.66 -2.34 -0.45
N VAL A 14 -4.30 -1.54 -1.33
CA VAL A 14 -4.22 -0.06 -1.25
C VAL A 14 -4.81 0.40 0.08
N ASP A 15 -6.01 -0.07 0.43
CA ASP A 15 -6.70 0.37 1.65
C ASP A 15 -5.90 0.01 2.93
N VAL A 16 -5.25 -1.17 2.95
CA VAL A 16 -4.38 -1.59 4.06
C VAL A 16 -3.10 -0.75 4.12
N LEU A 17 -2.54 -0.39 2.97
CA LEU A 17 -1.35 0.46 2.91
C LEU A 17 -1.68 1.88 3.39
N ASP A 18 -2.82 2.43 2.98
CA ASP A 18 -3.29 3.75 3.44
C ASP A 18 -3.53 3.74 4.95
N LEU A 19 -4.10 2.66 5.48
CA LEU A 19 -4.24 2.47 6.92
C LEU A 19 -2.89 2.38 7.64
N ALA A 20 -1.89 1.73 7.06
CA ALA A 20 -0.55 1.63 7.64
C ALA A 20 0.20 2.97 7.62
N LEU A 21 -0.07 3.81 6.62
CA LEU A 21 0.47 5.17 6.49
C LEU A 21 -0.27 6.18 7.38
N ALA A 22 -1.52 5.91 7.75
CA ALA A 22 -2.27 6.78 8.65
C ALA A 22 -1.61 6.81 10.04
N ASP A 23 -1.16 7.99 10.46
CA ASP A 23 -0.62 8.19 11.80
C ASP A 23 -1.71 8.07 12.86
N ALA A 24 -1.65 7.01 13.66
CA ALA A 24 -2.37 6.99 14.93
C ALA A 24 -1.63 7.89 15.95
N PRO A 25 -2.32 8.53 16.90
CA PRO A 25 -1.67 9.29 17.97
C PRO A 25 -0.65 8.41 18.70
N GLY A 26 0.64 8.73 18.58
CA GLY A 26 1.74 7.96 19.18
C GLY A 26 2.41 6.89 18.29
N ALA A 27 1.96 6.70 17.04
CA ALA A 27 2.54 5.70 16.12
C ALA A 27 3.95 6.06 15.63
N ALA A 28 4.21 7.33 15.37
CA ALA A 28 5.54 7.86 15.11
C ALA A 28 5.84 8.92 16.18
N VAL A 29 6.78 8.61 17.07
CA VAL A 29 7.12 9.50 18.20
C VAL A 29 8.05 10.63 17.75
N THR A 30 8.71 10.48 16.60
CA THR A 30 9.52 11.50 15.95
C THR A 30 9.33 11.51 14.43
N GLY A 31 9.75 12.60 13.78
CA GLY A 31 9.81 12.67 12.31
C GLY A 31 10.87 11.75 11.67
N HIS A 32 11.74 11.13 12.46
CA HIS A 32 12.61 10.04 11.99
C HIS A 32 11.81 8.73 11.86
N ASP A 33 10.98 8.42 12.85
CA ASP A 33 10.15 7.20 12.86
C ASP A 33 9.13 7.19 11.71
N ALA A 34 8.53 8.35 11.41
CA ALA A 34 7.65 8.51 10.26
C ALA A 34 8.39 8.21 8.93
N ARG A 35 9.61 8.73 8.74
CA ARG A 35 10.40 8.48 7.52
C ARG A 35 10.83 7.01 7.41
N ALA A 36 11.22 6.38 8.51
CA ALA A 36 11.59 4.97 8.55
C ALA A 36 10.40 4.07 8.16
N ARG A 37 9.20 4.40 8.64
CA ARG A 37 7.96 3.73 8.22
C ARG A 37 7.70 3.89 6.74
N ASP A 38 7.74 5.12 6.22
CA ASP A 38 7.46 5.38 4.80
C ASP A 38 8.45 4.66 3.89
N GLU A 39 9.72 4.58 4.29
CA GLU A 39 10.75 3.85 3.57
C GLU A 39 10.50 2.33 3.61
N ALA A 40 10.10 1.79 4.76
CA ALA A 40 9.72 0.39 4.89
C ALA A 40 8.49 0.01 4.04
N LEU A 41 7.54 0.94 3.85
CA LEU A 41 6.31 0.71 3.09
C LEU A 41 6.47 0.93 1.57
N ARG A 42 7.53 1.62 1.12
CA ARG A 42 7.80 1.93 -0.29
C ARG A 42 7.81 0.70 -1.23
N PRO A 43 8.41 -0.45 -0.86
CA PRO A 43 8.38 -1.65 -1.70
C PRO A 43 6.98 -2.23 -1.88
N LEU A 44 6.16 -2.19 -0.83
CA LEU A 44 4.77 -2.67 -0.86
C LEU A 44 3.92 -1.79 -1.79
N ALA A 45 4.03 -0.46 -1.66
CA ALA A 45 3.36 0.49 -2.55
C ALA A 45 3.69 0.23 -4.03
N THR A 46 4.95 -0.09 -4.32
CA THR A 46 5.41 -0.42 -5.67
C THR A 46 4.79 -1.71 -6.20
N ALA A 47 4.71 -2.75 -5.37
CA ALA A 47 4.11 -4.03 -5.73
C ALA A 47 2.61 -3.89 -6.04
N VAL A 48 1.88 -3.11 -5.23
CA VAL A 48 0.45 -2.84 -5.43
C VAL A 48 0.20 -2.09 -6.74
N ARG A 49 0.99 -1.04 -7.02
CA ARG A 49 0.92 -0.31 -8.31
C ARG A 49 1.08 -1.25 -9.49
N ARG A 50 2.08 -2.16 -9.45
CA ARG A 50 2.33 -3.12 -10.52
C ARG A 50 1.17 -4.11 -10.69
N ALA A 51 0.60 -4.59 -9.58
CA ALA A 51 -0.56 -5.48 -9.62
C ALA A 51 -1.78 -4.81 -10.25
N LEU A 52 -2.05 -3.54 -9.93
CA LEU A 52 -3.14 -2.78 -10.56
C LEU A 52 -2.92 -2.60 -12.06
N VAL A 53 -1.72 -2.18 -12.48
CA VAL A 53 -1.38 -2.06 -13.90
C VAL A 53 -1.57 -3.39 -14.62
N ALA A 54 -1.07 -4.49 -14.05
CA ALA A 54 -1.26 -5.82 -14.63
C ALA A 54 -2.75 -6.22 -14.71
N ALA A 55 -3.55 -5.89 -13.69
CA ALA A 55 -4.99 -6.19 -13.68
C ALA A 55 -5.78 -5.37 -14.72
N TYR A 56 -5.42 -4.11 -14.95
CA TYR A 56 -6.06 -3.26 -15.97
C TYR A 56 -5.65 -3.59 -17.41
N ASN A 57 -4.48 -4.21 -17.60
CA ASN A 57 -3.96 -4.57 -18.92
C ASN A 57 -4.12 -6.07 -19.27
N ALA A 58 -4.82 -6.86 -18.44
CA ALA A 58 -5.08 -8.28 -18.64
C ALA A 58 -6.53 -8.54 -19.06
#